data_AF-A0A246U4X3-F1
#
_entry.id   AF-A0A246U4X3-F1
#
_cell.length_a   1.000
_cell.length_b   1.000
_cell.length_c   1.000
_cell.angle_alpha   90.00
_cell.angle_beta   90.00
_cell.angle_gamma   90.00
#
_symmetry.space_group_name_H-M   'P 1'
#
loop_
_entity.id
_entity.type
_entity.pdbx_description
1 polymer ?
#
loop_
_entity_poly.entity_id
_entity_poly.type
_entity_poly.pdbx_seq_one_letter_code
_entity_poly.pdbx_strand_id
1 'polypeptide(L)'
;MLPLLAFMTGRRLGLLIHLKGTDFREKYQGVWVAQTSGIVQIDGVWKRIPIKTDASATFFVIHNFLAEIGFVQWAQEQGDEFLFGELMRLADPSKSASSYMSRLLVKAKVKEAKGEVFHSLRGGYISETGDQNIEKRDRMLQVGHDVGDDEHDKYGFRTLTEKKARLLANLPLNPEIDLSMYRGLDFDKLAKAKRTKGRKPGGR
;
A
#
# COMPACT_ATOMS: atom_id res chain seq x y z
N MET A 1 5.12 -0.34 -8.93
CA MET A 1 5.07 0.17 -7.55
C MET A 1 3.92 -0.40 -6.72
N LEU A 2 2.68 -0.46 -7.22
CA LEU A 2 1.52 -0.91 -6.41
C LEU A 2 1.69 -2.27 -5.68
N PRO A 3 2.24 -3.35 -6.28
CA PRO A 3 2.47 -4.61 -5.58
C PRO A 3 3.43 -4.49 -4.39
N LEU A 4 4.56 -3.78 -4.59
CA LEU A 4 5.52 -3.52 -3.53
C LEU A 4 4.89 -2.72 -2.39
N LEU A 5 4.14 -1.65 -2.71
CA LEU A 5 3.47 -0.84 -1.70
C LEU A 5 2.45 -1.67 -0.90
N ALA A 6 1.68 -2.55 -1.56
CA ALA A 6 0.76 -3.46 -0.89
C ALA A 6 1.49 -4.48 -0.01
N PHE A 7 2.59 -5.05 -0.50
CA PHE A 7 3.43 -6.00 0.23
C PHE A 7 4.04 -5.37 1.49
N MET A 8 4.59 -4.16 1.40
CA MET A 8 5.31 -3.50 2.49
C MET A 8 4.42 -2.81 3.52
N THR A 9 3.12 -2.66 3.26
CA THR A 9 2.21 -1.94 4.17
C THR A 9 1.04 -2.79 4.64
N GLY A 10 0.72 -3.88 3.93
CA GLY A 10 -0.48 -4.69 4.14
C GLY A 10 -1.80 -3.92 3.92
N ARG A 11 -1.75 -2.69 3.40
CA ARG A 11 -2.94 -1.86 3.16
C ARG A 11 -3.77 -2.40 2.00
N ARG A 12 -5.08 -2.15 2.06
CA ARG A 12 -6.03 -2.63 1.03
C ARG A 12 -5.71 -1.97 -0.30
N LEU A 13 -5.72 -2.76 -1.38
CA LEU A 13 -5.43 -2.27 -2.74
C LEU A 13 -6.33 -1.10 -3.13
N GLY A 14 -7.62 -1.24 -2.84
CA GLY A 14 -8.62 -0.21 -3.11
C GLY A 14 -8.37 1.10 -2.38
N LEU A 15 -7.59 1.12 -1.28
CA LEU A 15 -7.17 2.37 -0.63
C LEU A 15 -5.88 2.89 -1.25
N LEU A 16 -4.90 2.01 -1.48
CA LEU A 16 -3.60 2.37 -2.05
C LEU A 16 -3.70 3.02 -3.43
N ILE A 17 -4.65 2.60 -4.27
CA ILE A 17 -4.81 3.20 -5.61
C ILE A 17 -5.30 4.66 -5.59
N HIS A 18 -5.90 5.09 -4.48
CA HIS A 18 -6.40 6.45 -4.30
C HIS A 18 -5.39 7.38 -3.63
N LEU A 19 -4.17 6.90 -3.37
CA LEU A 19 -3.13 7.74 -2.81
C LEU A 19 -2.76 8.86 -3.79
N LYS A 20 -2.68 10.07 -3.24
CA LYS A 20 -2.12 11.26 -3.87
C LYS A 20 -0.76 11.60 -3.27
N GLY A 21 -0.01 12.47 -3.91
CA GLY A 21 1.26 12.95 -3.36
C GLY A 21 1.10 13.68 -2.03
N THR A 22 0.03 14.46 -1.89
CA THR A 22 -0.36 15.18 -0.66
C THR A 22 -0.69 14.27 0.53
N ASP A 23 -0.93 12.97 0.30
CA ASP A 23 -1.18 12.02 1.38
C ASP A 23 0.11 11.62 2.12
N PHE A 24 1.29 11.89 1.56
CA PHE A 24 2.60 11.50 2.10
C PHE A 24 3.24 12.64 2.90
N ARG A 25 3.73 12.32 4.10
CA ARG A 25 4.45 13.27 4.95
C ARG A 25 5.40 12.58 5.91
N GLU A 26 6.44 13.28 6.29
CA GLU A 26 7.25 12.91 7.44
C GLU A 26 6.46 13.27 8.70
N LYS A 27 6.11 12.26 9.51
CA LYS A 27 5.32 12.48 10.74
C LYS A 27 6.23 12.63 11.97
N TYR A 28 7.33 11.90 11.98
CA TYR A 28 8.39 11.96 12.97
C TYR A 28 9.72 11.91 12.24
N GLN A 29 10.81 12.38 12.85
CA GLN A 29 12.13 12.39 12.22
C GLN A 29 12.50 10.98 11.70
N GLY A 30 12.70 10.86 10.39
CA GLY A 30 13.01 9.60 9.69
C GLY A 30 11.85 8.61 9.58
N VAL A 31 10.61 9.04 9.79
CA VAL A 31 9.41 8.20 9.73
C VAL A 31 8.37 8.82 8.80
N TRP A 32 8.23 8.19 7.64
CA TRP A 32 7.27 8.56 6.62
C TRP A 32 5.95 7.84 6.84
N VAL A 33 4.86 8.58 6.62
CA VAL A 33 3.51 8.02 6.70
C VAL A 33 2.71 8.42 5.48
N ALA A 34 1.69 7.62 5.18
CA ALA A 34 0.64 7.99 4.23
C ALA A 34 -0.73 7.92 4.90
N GLN A 35 -1.63 8.83 4.52
CA GLN A 35 -3.00 8.85 5.02
C GLN A 35 -3.93 9.31 3.91
N THR A 36 -4.69 8.39 3.33
CA THR A 36 -5.67 8.73 2.29
C THR A 36 -6.84 9.51 2.88
N SER A 37 -7.20 10.63 2.26
CA SER A 37 -8.44 11.33 2.59
C SER A 37 -9.66 10.41 2.37
N GLY A 38 -10.60 10.39 3.32
CA GLY A 38 -11.85 9.64 3.18
C GLY A 38 -12.78 10.17 2.10
N ILE A 39 -12.47 11.34 1.54
CA ILE A 39 -13.16 11.94 0.40
C ILE A 39 -12.09 12.41 -0.57
N VAL A 40 -12.19 11.99 -1.83
CA VAL A 40 -11.30 12.44 -2.91
C VAL A 40 -12.13 13.01 -4.04
N GLN A 41 -11.56 13.94 -4.78
CA GLN A 41 -12.18 14.44 -6.00
C GLN A 41 -11.75 13.57 -7.19
N ILE A 42 -12.70 13.02 -7.93
CA ILE A 42 -12.47 12.24 -9.16
C ILE A 42 -13.36 12.85 -10.24
N ASP A 43 -12.76 13.32 -11.33
CA ASP A 43 -13.45 13.99 -12.44
C ASP A 43 -14.32 15.17 -11.99
N GLY A 44 -13.82 15.97 -11.06
CA GLY A 44 -14.55 17.12 -10.49
C GLY A 44 -15.61 16.76 -9.46
N VAL A 45 -15.93 15.46 -9.28
CA VAL A 45 -16.94 14.99 -8.33
C VAL A 45 -16.29 14.50 -7.04
N TRP A 46 -16.76 15.01 -5.90
CA TRP A 46 -16.37 14.48 -4.59
C TRP A 46 -16.93 13.07 -4.39
N LYS A 47 -16.04 12.10 -4.28
CA LYS A 47 -16.37 10.70 -4.03
C LYS A 47 -15.82 10.30 -2.67
N ARG A 48 -16.67 9.69 -1.85
CA ARG A 48 -16.25 9.07 -0.60
C ARG A 48 -15.46 7.81 -0.95
N ILE A 49 -14.23 7.72 -0.48
CA ILE A 49 -13.47 6.48 -0.56
C ILE A 49 -14.19 5.46 0.32
N PRO A 50 -14.42 4.22 -0.14
CA PRO A 50 -15.03 3.16 0.65
C PRO A 50 -14.07 2.71 1.77
N ILE A 51 -13.93 3.56 2.79
CA ILE A 51 -13.29 3.28 4.06
C ILE A 51 -14.29 2.42 4.85
N LYS A 52 -14.03 1.12 4.92
CA LYS A 52 -14.96 0.18 5.58
C LYS A 52 -14.97 0.33 7.10
N THR A 53 -13.93 0.89 7.71
CA THR A 53 -13.78 1.04 9.16
C THR A 53 -13.03 2.32 9.51
N ASP A 54 -13.30 2.94 10.65
CA ASP A 54 -12.59 4.16 11.09
C ASP A 54 -11.07 3.94 11.18
N ALA A 55 -10.64 2.71 11.47
CA ALA A 55 -9.23 2.31 11.46
C ALA A 55 -8.56 2.43 10.07
N SER A 56 -9.33 2.32 8.99
CA SER A 56 -8.82 2.54 7.62
C SER A 56 -8.57 4.02 7.31
N ALA A 57 -9.12 4.96 8.09
CA ALA A 57 -8.93 6.41 7.92
C ALA A 57 -7.69 6.97 8.63
N THR A 58 -7.01 6.16 9.45
CA THR A 58 -5.78 6.55 10.13
C THR A 58 -4.57 6.40 9.20
N PHE A 59 -3.51 7.14 9.50
CA PHE A 59 -2.24 7.01 8.77
C PHE A 59 -1.66 5.61 8.94
N PHE A 60 -0.83 5.20 7.97
CA PHE A 60 0.04 4.04 8.06
C PHE A 60 1.48 4.43 7.81
N VAL A 61 2.39 3.64 8.36
CA VAL A 61 3.82 3.84 8.22
C VAL A 61 4.27 3.33 6.85
N ILE A 62 5.13 4.10 6.22
CA ILE A 62 5.85 3.72 5.01
C ILE A 62 7.22 3.21 5.44
N HIS A 63 7.56 2.00 5.00
CA HIS A 63 8.87 1.42 5.29
C HIS A 63 10.00 2.25 4.68
N ASN A 64 11.12 2.41 5.39
CA ASN A 64 12.21 3.30 4.98
C ASN A 64 12.86 2.87 3.67
N PHE A 65 12.87 1.59 3.33
CA PHE A 65 13.23 1.12 1.98
C PHE A 65 12.50 1.88 0.85
N LEU A 66 11.22 2.21 1.00
CA LEU A 66 10.48 2.99 -0.02
C LEU A 66 11.00 4.44 -0.10
N ALA A 67 11.38 5.04 1.03
CA ALA A 67 12.02 6.36 1.05
C ALA A 67 13.44 6.31 0.46
N GLU A 68 14.22 5.27 0.78
CA GLU A 68 15.58 5.06 0.27
C GLU A 68 15.64 4.93 -1.26
N ILE A 69 14.67 4.24 -1.86
CA ILE A 69 14.62 4.11 -3.32
C ILE A 69 14.07 5.36 -4.01
N GLY A 70 13.71 6.41 -3.27
CA GLY A 70 13.19 7.67 -3.79
C GLY A 70 11.68 7.69 -4.05
N PHE A 71 10.94 6.62 -3.68
CA PHE A 71 9.51 6.53 -3.99
C PHE A 71 8.69 7.57 -3.22
N VAL A 72 9.05 7.86 -1.96
CA VAL A 72 8.30 8.82 -1.13
C VAL A 72 8.44 10.24 -1.68
N GLN A 73 9.66 10.64 -2.04
CA GLN A 73 9.96 11.96 -2.59
C GLN A 73 9.25 12.14 -3.93
N TRP A 74 9.38 11.16 -4.83
CA TRP A 74 8.65 11.15 -6.09
C TRP A 74 7.13 11.24 -5.88
N ALA A 75 6.59 10.50 -4.90
CA ALA A 75 5.17 10.54 -4.59
C ALA A 75 4.74 11.95 -4.17
N GLN A 76 5.47 12.59 -3.24
CA GLN A 76 5.16 13.95 -2.78
C GLN A 76 5.20 14.98 -3.91
N GLU A 77 6.14 14.85 -4.86
CA GLU A 77 6.24 15.71 -6.04
C GLU A 77 4.99 15.66 -6.95
N GLN A 78 4.19 14.59 -6.87
CA GLN A 78 2.92 14.51 -7.60
C GLN A 78 1.84 15.46 -7.04
N GLY A 79 2.03 16.02 -5.85
CA GLY A 79 1.07 16.96 -5.26
C GLY A 79 -0.32 16.36 -5.12
N ASP A 80 -1.35 17.06 -5.62
CA ASP A 80 -2.74 16.60 -5.53
C ASP A 80 -3.12 15.54 -6.60
N GLU A 81 -2.17 15.08 -7.41
CA GLU A 81 -2.39 14.04 -8.41
C GLU A 81 -2.34 12.63 -7.80
N PHE A 82 -3.13 11.71 -8.37
CA PHE A 82 -3.10 10.30 -7.99
C PHE A 82 -1.81 9.63 -8.44
N LEU A 83 -1.15 8.90 -7.53
CA LEU A 83 0.07 8.14 -7.85
C LEU A 83 -0.15 7.06 -8.92
N PHE A 84 -1.39 6.55 -9.01
CA PHE A 84 -1.79 5.51 -9.95
C PHE A 84 -2.83 6.03 -10.96
N GLY A 85 -2.57 7.19 -11.56
CA GLY A 85 -3.50 7.88 -12.47
C GLY A 85 -4.09 7.00 -13.59
N GLU A 86 -3.30 6.13 -14.21
CA GLU A 86 -3.80 5.20 -15.25
C GLU A 86 -4.83 4.19 -14.73
N LEU A 87 -4.75 3.77 -13.46
CA LEU A 87 -5.78 2.93 -12.82
C LEU A 87 -7.02 3.76 -12.51
N MET A 88 -6.83 4.99 -12.05
CA MET A 88 -7.92 5.89 -11.66
C MET A 88 -8.79 6.32 -12.84
N ARG A 89 -8.25 6.29 -14.06
CA ARG A 89 -8.98 6.54 -15.32
C ARG A 89 -9.91 5.39 -15.75
N LEU A 90 -9.86 4.23 -15.10
CA LEU A 90 -10.69 3.09 -15.46
C LEU A 90 -12.09 3.24 -14.86
N ALA A 91 -13.09 2.62 -15.51
CA ALA A 91 -14.48 2.68 -15.05
C ALA A 91 -14.68 2.14 -13.61
N ASP A 92 -13.91 1.11 -13.24
CA ASP A 92 -13.86 0.57 -11.88
C ASP A 92 -12.40 0.35 -11.48
N PRO A 93 -11.72 1.37 -10.89
CA PRO A 93 -10.31 1.30 -10.55
C PRO A 93 -9.99 0.19 -9.54
N SER A 94 -10.85 -0.02 -8.55
CA SER A 94 -10.63 -1.00 -7.47
C SER A 94 -10.73 -2.45 -7.98
N LYS A 95 -11.77 -2.76 -8.76
CA LYS A 95 -11.92 -4.07 -9.39
C LYS A 95 -10.81 -4.32 -10.41
N SER A 96 -10.45 -3.31 -11.18
CA SER A 96 -9.38 -3.40 -12.17
C SER A 96 -8.02 -3.65 -11.53
N ALA A 97 -7.67 -2.91 -10.48
CA ALA A 97 -6.43 -3.10 -9.73
C ALA A 97 -6.34 -4.53 -9.16
N SER A 98 -7.43 -5.02 -8.57
CA SER A 98 -7.50 -6.38 -8.03
C SER A 98 -7.28 -7.43 -9.14
N SER A 99 -7.97 -7.27 -10.28
CA SER A 99 -7.79 -8.16 -11.43
C SER A 99 -6.36 -8.16 -11.99
N TYR A 100 -5.70 -6.99 -12.06
CA TYR A 100 -4.32 -6.91 -12.53
C TYR A 100 -3.33 -7.52 -11.55
N MET A 101 -3.54 -7.35 -10.25
CA MET A 101 -2.74 -8.01 -9.23
C MET A 101 -2.85 -9.53 -9.35
N SER A 102 -4.08 -10.06 -9.48
CA SER A 102 -4.28 -11.51 -9.66
C SER A 102 -3.57 -12.03 -10.91
N ARG A 103 -3.66 -11.33 -12.05
CA ARG A 103 -2.94 -11.69 -13.27
C ARG A 103 -1.43 -11.66 -13.10
N LEU A 104 -0.90 -10.69 -12.35
CA LEU A 104 0.53 -10.58 -12.07
C LEU A 104 1.02 -11.78 -11.25
N LEU A 105 0.28 -12.18 -10.22
CA LEU A 105 0.61 -13.32 -9.37
C LEU A 105 0.53 -14.66 -10.13
N VAL A 106 -0.51 -14.83 -10.96
CA VAL A 106 -0.60 -15.99 -11.88
C VAL A 106 0.60 -16.02 -12.83
N LYS A 107 0.98 -14.88 -13.42
CA LYS A 107 2.16 -14.80 -14.30
C LYS A 107 3.46 -15.11 -13.57
N ALA A 108 3.56 -14.72 -12.30
CA ALA A 108 4.68 -15.04 -11.43
C ALA A 108 4.68 -16.50 -10.94
N LYS A 109 3.68 -17.31 -11.35
CA LYS A 109 3.52 -18.73 -10.96
C LYS A 109 3.45 -18.93 -9.45
N VAL A 110 2.94 -17.94 -8.71
CA VAL A 110 2.62 -18.11 -7.30
C VAL A 110 1.55 -19.19 -7.22
N LYS A 111 1.89 -20.35 -6.63
CA LYS A 111 1.00 -21.52 -6.58
C LYS A 111 -0.30 -21.11 -5.88
N GLU A 112 -1.43 -21.35 -6.54
CA GLU A 112 -2.75 -21.12 -5.94
C GLU A 112 -2.98 -22.15 -4.81
N ALA A 113 -2.55 -21.84 -3.60
CA ALA A 113 -3.27 -22.32 -2.44
C ALA A 113 -4.66 -21.67 -2.53
N LYS A 114 -5.71 -22.47 -2.65
CA LYS A 114 -7.10 -22.03 -2.88
C LYS A 114 -7.46 -20.85 -1.96
N GLY A 115 -7.53 -19.61 -2.50
CA GLY A 115 -8.00 -18.41 -1.78
C GLY A 115 -7.03 -17.22 -1.67
N GLU A 116 -5.77 -17.34 -2.09
CA GLU A 116 -4.69 -16.45 -1.65
C GLU A 116 -4.06 -15.51 -2.71
N VAL A 117 -4.85 -14.65 -3.36
CA VAL A 117 -4.29 -13.80 -4.45
C VAL A 117 -4.26 -12.29 -4.15
N PHE A 118 -4.75 -11.85 -2.99
CA PHE A 118 -4.50 -10.48 -2.49
C PHE A 118 -4.65 -10.39 -0.97
N HIS A 119 -5.61 -11.12 -0.39
CA HIS A 119 -5.62 -11.37 1.06
C HIS A 119 -4.30 -11.99 1.53
N SER A 120 -3.56 -12.65 0.65
CA SER A 120 -2.20 -13.13 0.90
C SER A 120 -1.17 -12.03 1.13
N LEU A 121 -1.24 -10.88 0.46
CA LEU A 121 -0.27 -9.80 0.74
C LEU A 121 -0.54 -9.14 2.10
N ARG A 122 -1.81 -8.87 2.40
CA ARG A 122 -2.19 -8.32 3.71
C ARG A 122 -2.00 -9.34 4.83
N GLY A 123 -2.46 -10.57 4.63
CA GLY A 123 -2.30 -11.67 5.58
C GLY A 123 -0.84 -12.04 5.78
N GLY A 124 -0.07 -12.10 4.70
CA GLY A 124 1.38 -12.29 4.70
C GLY A 124 2.09 -11.19 5.47
N TYR A 125 1.75 -9.91 5.24
CA TYR A 125 2.28 -8.81 6.05
C TYR A 125 1.94 -8.98 7.54
N ILE A 126 0.70 -9.34 7.88
CA ILE A 126 0.28 -9.56 9.29
C ILE A 126 1.04 -10.74 9.92
N SER A 127 1.27 -11.81 9.16
CA SER A 127 2.02 -13.00 9.61
C SER A 127 3.48 -12.65 9.83
N GLU A 128 4.15 -12.12 8.81
CA GLU A 128 5.57 -11.74 8.83
C GLU A 128 5.88 -10.75 9.95
N THR A 129 5.08 -9.68 10.08
CA THR A 129 5.25 -8.74 11.20
C THR A 129 4.96 -9.38 12.56
N GLY A 130 4.14 -10.43 12.60
CA GLY A 130 3.94 -11.26 13.79
C GLY A 130 5.18 -12.05 14.17
N ASP A 131 5.82 -12.68 13.19
CA ASP A 131 7.07 -13.43 13.37
C ASP A 131 8.22 -12.51 13.79
N GLN A 132 8.15 -11.23 13.42
CA GLN A 132 9.04 -10.15 13.88
C GLN A 132 8.62 -9.54 15.24
N ASN A 133 7.74 -10.21 16.00
CA ASN A 133 7.28 -9.81 17.34
C ASN A 133 6.55 -8.46 17.41
N ILE A 134 5.89 -8.02 16.34
CA ILE A 134 5.03 -6.84 16.39
C ILE A 134 3.68 -7.22 17.03
N GLU A 135 3.27 -6.45 18.03
CA GLU A 135 2.00 -6.65 18.72
C GLU A 135 0.83 -6.67 17.74
N LYS A 136 -0.13 -7.58 17.95
CA LYS A 136 -1.31 -7.75 17.09
C LYS A 136 -2.01 -6.42 16.84
N ARG A 137 -2.20 -5.62 17.89
CA ARG A 137 -2.81 -4.30 17.82
C ARG A 137 -2.11 -3.35 16.84
N ASP A 138 -0.79 -3.23 16.94
CA ASP A 138 -0.01 -2.35 16.05
C ASP A 138 -0.07 -2.83 14.60
N ARG A 139 -0.05 -4.15 14.37
CA ARG A 139 -0.24 -4.74 13.03
C ARG A 139 -1.61 -4.39 12.46
N MET A 140 -2.67 -4.50 13.25
CA MET A 140 -4.03 -4.15 12.81
C MET A 140 -4.16 -2.67 12.48
N LEU A 141 -3.61 -1.78 13.31
CA LEU A 141 -3.55 -0.35 13.03
C LEU A 141 -2.78 -0.05 11.74
N GLN A 142 -1.62 -0.70 11.55
CA GLN A 142 -0.81 -0.53 10.36
C GLN A 142 -1.55 -0.92 9.08
N VAL A 143 -2.28 -2.04 9.07
CA VAL A 143 -3.03 -2.47 7.89
C VAL A 143 -4.40 -1.76 7.77
N GLY A 144 -4.85 -1.04 8.80
CA GLY A 144 -6.18 -0.41 8.86
C GLY A 144 -7.30 -1.43 9.01
N HIS A 145 -7.08 -2.45 9.85
CA HIS A 145 -8.10 -3.40 10.30
C HIS A 145 -8.63 -2.98 11.67
N ASP A 146 -9.84 -3.43 12.03
CA ASP A 146 -10.31 -3.28 13.40
C ASP A 146 -9.40 -4.04 14.36
N VAL A 147 -9.11 -3.40 15.49
CA VAL A 147 -8.08 -3.81 16.45
C VAL A 147 -8.53 -4.99 17.32
N GLY A 148 -9.83 -5.25 17.43
CA GLY A 148 -10.37 -6.42 18.13
C GLY A 148 -11.84 -6.24 18.53
N ASP A 149 -12.44 -7.36 18.97
CA ASP A 149 -13.79 -7.42 19.54
C ASP A 149 -13.77 -7.22 21.07
N ASP A 150 -12.65 -7.55 21.72
CA ASP A 150 -12.44 -7.49 23.18
C ASP A 150 -12.29 -6.07 23.73
N GLU A 151 -12.73 -5.86 24.98
CA GLU A 151 -12.68 -4.56 25.66
C GLU A 151 -11.26 -4.02 25.83
N HIS A 152 -10.27 -4.87 26.14
CA HIS A 152 -8.89 -4.43 26.34
C HIS A 152 -8.19 -3.98 25.05
N ASP A 153 -8.53 -4.56 23.90
CA ASP A 153 -7.98 -4.17 22.59
C ASP A 153 -8.45 -2.77 22.15
N LYS A 154 -9.56 -2.27 22.73
CA LYS A 154 -10.12 -0.94 22.48
C LYS A 154 -9.47 0.15 23.34
N TYR A 155 -8.73 -0.21 24.39
CA TYR A 155 -7.96 0.75 25.20
C TYR A 155 -6.66 1.18 24.48
N GLY A 156 -6.33 2.47 24.57
CA GLY A 156 -5.11 3.07 23.99
C GLY A 156 -5.34 3.94 22.75
N PHE A 157 -4.26 4.54 22.23
CA PHE A 157 -4.32 5.48 21.11
C PHE A 157 -4.84 4.81 19.82
N ARG A 158 -5.82 5.42 19.15
CA ARG A 158 -6.38 4.93 17.87
C ARG A 158 -5.40 5.01 16.68
N THR A 159 -4.15 5.36 16.94
CA THR A 159 -3.08 5.49 15.94
C THR A 159 -1.77 4.96 16.51
N LEU A 160 -0.81 4.66 15.63
CA LEU A 160 0.52 4.21 16.02
C LEU A 160 1.27 5.31 16.78
N THR A 161 1.89 4.95 17.91
CA THR A 161 2.81 5.84 18.63
C THR A 161 4.09 6.04 17.82
N GLU A 162 4.87 7.07 18.12
CA GLU A 162 6.16 7.29 17.46
C GLU A 162 7.09 6.08 17.55
N LYS A 163 7.23 5.49 18.75
CA LYS A 163 8.10 4.32 18.96
C LYS A 163 7.70 3.15 18.05
N LYS A 164 6.40 2.85 17.96
CA LYS A 164 5.88 1.77 17.10
C LYS A 164 6.00 2.12 15.63
N ALA A 165 5.80 3.39 15.27
CA ALA A 165 5.96 3.85 13.90
C ALA A 165 7.42 3.74 13.43
N ARG A 166 8.38 4.11 14.28
CA ARG A 166 9.82 3.98 14.02
C ARG A 166 10.24 2.52 13.89
N LEU A 167 9.68 1.63 14.70
CA LEU A 167 9.90 0.18 14.59
C LEU A 167 9.41 -0.36 13.24
N LEU A 168 8.15 -0.06 12.87
CA LEU A 168 7.57 -0.47 11.59
C LEU A 168 8.32 0.08 10.37
N ALA A 169 8.83 1.31 10.45
CA ALA A 169 9.59 1.94 9.37
C ALA A 169 10.94 1.24 9.10
N ASN A 170 11.49 0.52 10.08
CA ASN A 170 12.82 -0.08 10.03
C ASN A 170 12.79 -1.60 10.27
N LEU A 171 11.67 -2.26 9.98
CA LEU A 171 11.62 -3.71 10.09
C LEU A 171 12.67 -4.35 9.18
N PRO A 172 13.37 -5.40 9.64
CA PRO A 172 14.21 -6.19 8.75
C PRO A 172 13.40 -6.65 7.53
N LEU A 173 13.92 -6.36 6.34
CA LEU A 173 13.38 -6.89 5.10
C LEU A 173 13.62 -8.40 5.08
N ASN A 174 12.65 -9.16 4.57
CA ASN A 174 12.80 -10.60 4.42
C ASN A 174 13.97 -10.89 3.45
N PRO A 175 15.04 -11.57 3.90
CA PRO A 175 16.24 -11.77 3.10
C PRO A 175 16.04 -12.74 1.94
N GLU A 176 14.96 -13.52 1.93
CA GLU A 176 14.61 -14.45 0.84
C GLU A 176 13.98 -13.72 -0.36
N ILE A 177 13.65 -12.44 -0.22
CA ILE A 177 13.02 -11.63 -1.26
C ILE A 177 14.03 -10.62 -1.81
N ASP A 178 14.40 -10.79 -3.08
CA ASP A 178 15.22 -9.80 -3.78
C ASP A 178 14.39 -8.55 -4.12
N LEU A 179 14.63 -7.49 -3.35
CA LEU A 179 14.04 -6.17 -3.58
C LEU A 179 14.98 -5.22 -4.35
N SER A 180 16.19 -5.65 -4.70
CA SER A 180 17.18 -4.79 -5.37
C SER A 180 16.68 -4.26 -6.72
N MET A 181 15.80 -5.02 -7.40
CA MET A 181 15.14 -4.63 -8.64
C MET A 181 14.31 -3.33 -8.55
N TYR A 182 13.99 -2.86 -7.34
CA TYR A 182 13.29 -1.60 -7.12
C TYR A 182 14.22 -0.40 -6.94
N ARG A 183 15.52 -0.62 -6.80
CA ARG A 183 16.51 0.46 -6.70
C ARG A 183 16.81 1.05 -8.08
N GLY A 184 16.93 2.37 -8.17
CA GLY A 184 17.28 3.07 -9.42
C GLY A 184 16.17 3.10 -10.47
N LEU A 185 14.92 2.84 -10.10
CA LEU A 185 13.79 2.97 -11.01
C LEU A 185 13.50 4.43 -11.34
N ASP A 186 13.22 4.70 -12.62
CA ASP A 186 12.69 5.99 -13.08
C ASP A 186 11.17 6.01 -12.88
N PHE A 187 10.73 6.56 -11.74
CA PHE A 187 9.32 6.58 -11.37
C PHE A 187 8.47 7.46 -12.30
N ASP A 188 9.02 8.56 -12.83
CA ASP A 188 8.32 9.40 -13.79
C ASP A 188 8.03 8.66 -15.10
N LYS A 189 9.02 7.92 -15.60
CA LYS A 189 8.83 7.07 -16.78
C LYS A 189 7.81 5.97 -16.51
N LEU A 190 7.83 5.37 -15.32
CA LEU A 190 6.82 4.37 -14.93
C LEU A 190 5.42 4.97 -14.85
N ALA A 191 5.27 6.17 -14.31
CA ALA A 191 3.98 6.85 -14.16
C ALA A 191 3.41 7.34 -15.50
N LYS A 192 4.28 7.79 -16.41
CA LYS A 192 3.91 8.21 -17.78
C LYS A 192 3.54 7.03 -18.70
N ALA A 193 3.84 5.79 -18.29
CA ALA A 193 3.59 4.61 -19.11
C ALA A 193 2.08 4.39 -19.33
N LYS A 194 1.58 4.78 -20.50
CA LYS A 194 0.18 4.58 -20.88
C LYS A 194 -0.09 3.11 -21.18
N ARG A 195 -1.26 2.64 -20.75
CA ARG A 195 -1.71 1.32 -21.16
C ARG A 195 -2.21 1.36 -22.60
N THR A 196 -1.59 0.57 -23.48
CA THR A 196 -2.13 0.33 -24.82
C THR A 196 -3.24 -0.73 -24.75
N LYS A 197 -4.36 -0.52 -25.47
CA LYS A 197 -5.39 -1.53 -25.66
C LYS A 197 -4.84 -2.64 -26.56
N GLY A 198 -5.08 -3.90 -26.19
CA GLY A 198 -4.74 -5.08 -27.01
C GLY A 198 -3.81 -6.08 -26.32
N ARG A 199 -3.89 -7.34 -26.74
CA ARG A 199 -2.89 -8.38 -26.44
C ARG A 199 -1.59 -7.92 -27.11
N LYS A 200 -0.51 -7.69 -26.35
CA LYS A 200 0.82 -7.60 -26.96
C LYS A 200 1.00 -8.89 -27.78
N PRO A 201 1.28 -8.83 -29.09
CA PRO A 201 1.66 -10.02 -29.83
C PRO A 201 2.81 -10.65 -29.05
N GLY A 202 2.71 -11.94 -28.74
CA GLY A 202 3.76 -12.62 -28.00
C GLY A 202 5.08 -12.32 -28.68
N GLY A 203 6.00 -11.69 -27.94
CA GLY A 203 7.38 -11.58 -28.39
C GLY A 203 7.87 -13.00 -28.63
N ARG A 204 8.27 -13.26 -29.88
CA ARG A 204 8.96 -14.48 -30.28
C ARG A 204 10.25 -14.63 -29.48
#